data_AF-A0A812U8R6-F1
#
_entry.id   AF-A0A812U8R6-F1
#
_cell.length_a   1.000
_cell.length_b   1.000
_cell.length_c   1.000
_cell.angle_alpha   90.00
_cell.angle_beta   90.00
_cell.angle_gamma   90.00
#
_symmetry.space_group_name_H-M   'P 1'
#
loop_
_entity.id
_entity.type
_entity.pdbx_description
1 polymer ?
#
loop_
_entity_poly.entity_id
_entity_poly.type
_entity_poly.pdbx_seq_one_letter_code
_entity_poly.pdbx_strand_id
1 'polypeptide(L)'
;MEGGSLGPEQVPKPDETQEASPNASDQDALSGGTSVKGGEANQVTSEVSDKNSRHSEGAGHARVVPSLAPPGDGCHRIWRRSYKKCRDQTDEMKEWYFHKRHVLVFTYSGKPVYTRYGEEDGLSGTTGALSAIVSKMAKFFFCDGAAADCLRYMTAGEHIFAFLEKGPLWLVCISCAGDLHGDMMCLLERVHMQIITILTAGIERTLVSRPNYDMRGLLGGTEHVVNSMIRWCVQDMFLQCEGFEALPLAPALRNMATEALKSARLPNVLFAFLMAGHRVLSAVSNRQYRLNALDLGMVINIIMSSASLRTGESWTPVCMSQYNDKGFAYAYISFLEGSDVGVVFLSTASDGEQFYAISQQAAIVKDVLKQPGLAEGIEEAISKSPIDLASVSRGTFNASAESSPGTRVPRRSLLATTAPANPQWQLLEGVIHAAYYVPALQQYFSSQITEAYQSRRRVKMLFRNYGRCRQLLRNAKVPCQICVATDHECFYVSMAADYQLFLSVPRGISTGVIAQFYHWVRSQESHIFLQISTW
;
A
#
# COMPACT_ATOMS: atom_id res chain seq x y z
N MET A 1 -65.17 -12.98 25.23
CA MET A 1 -65.41 -12.06 26.36
C MET A 1 -64.86 -12.76 27.59
N GLU A 2 -63.54 -12.87 27.68
CA GLU A 2 -62.57 -11.89 28.23
C GLU A 2 -62.53 -11.89 29.76
N GLY A 3 -61.34 -12.22 30.27
CA GLY A 3 -60.97 -12.12 31.68
C GLY A 3 -60.00 -13.24 32.08
N GLY A 4 -58.69 -13.02 31.89
CA GLY A 4 -57.67 -13.97 32.33
C GLY A 4 -56.26 -13.40 32.30
N SER A 5 -55.78 -12.96 33.47
CA SER A 5 -54.41 -12.52 33.76
C SER A 5 -53.57 -13.72 34.24
N LEU A 6 -52.45 -13.99 33.58
CA LEU A 6 -51.36 -14.90 33.98
C LEU A 6 -50.08 -14.24 33.43
N GLY A 7 -49.09 -13.81 34.22
CA GLY A 7 -48.17 -14.62 35.03
C GLY A 7 -47.04 -15.16 34.13
N PRO A 8 -45.77 -14.73 34.26
CA PRO A 8 -44.75 -15.02 33.26
C PRO A 8 -44.26 -16.47 33.32
N GLU A 9 -44.11 -17.04 32.13
CA GLU A 9 -43.82 -18.43 31.81
C GLU A 9 -42.33 -18.76 31.99
N GLN A 10 -42.05 -19.89 32.65
CA GLN A 10 -40.71 -20.43 32.87
C GLN A 10 -40.20 -21.17 31.62
N VAL A 11 -38.96 -20.87 31.22
CA VAL A 11 -38.23 -21.52 30.12
C VAL A 11 -37.62 -22.85 30.59
N PRO A 12 -37.74 -23.96 29.83
CA PRO A 12 -37.18 -25.26 30.20
C PRO A 12 -35.69 -25.41 29.80
N LYS A 13 -34.92 -26.10 30.66
CA LYS A 13 -33.55 -26.59 30.39
C LYS A 13 -33.56 -27.86 29.52
N PRO A 14 -32.49 -28.13 28.76
CA PRO A 14 -32.15 -29.49 28.35
C PRO A 14 -30.83 -30.02 28.95
N ASP A 15 -30.80 -31.36 28.97
CA ASP A 15 -29.98 -32.36 29.66
C ASP A 15 -28.45 -32.33 29.60
N GLU A 16 -27.89 -32.85 30.70
CA GLU A 16 -26.53 -33.36 30.86
C GLU A 16 -26.40 -34.77 30.23
N THR A 17 -25.37 -34.99 29.42
CA THR A 17 -24.84 -36.33 29.15
C THR A 17 -23.38 -36.40 29.56
N GLN A 18 -23.12 -37.39 30.40
CA GLN A 18 -21.83 -37.81 30.94
C GLN A 18 -20.89 -38.29 29.83
N GLU A 19 -19.60 -37.97 29.94
CA GLU A 19 -18.55 -38.88 29.50
C GLU A 19 -17.30 -38.72 30.37
N ALA A 20 -16.71 -39.88 30.67
CA ALA A 20 -15.87 -40.17 31.82
C ALA A 20 -14.40 -39.78 31.64
N SER A 21 -13.75 -39.41 32.74
CA SER A 21 -12.29 -39.36 32.89
C SER A 21 -11.72 -40.78 33.06
N PRO A 22 -10.41 -40.94 32.86
CA PRO A 22 -9.62 -41.42 34.00
C PRO A 22 -8.36 -40.60 34.28
N ASN A 23 -7.86 -40.83 35.49
CA ASN A 23 -6.98 -39.99 36.29
C ASN A 23 -5.52 -39.92 35.85
N ALA A 24 -4.96 -38.79 36.28
CA ALA A 24 -3.58 -38.48 36.65
C ALA A 24 -2.83 -39.53 37.50
N SER A 25 -1.51 -39.53 37.29
CA SER A 25 -0.41 -39.68 38.27
C SER A 25 0.90 -39.48 37.47
N ASP A 26 1.97 -38.79 37.86
CA ASP A 26 2.41 -38.04 39.03
C ASP A 26 3.61 -37.18 38.53
N GLN A 27 3.65 -35.89 38.86
CA GLN A 27 4.60 -35.24 39.79
C GLN A 27 6.11 -35.34 39.47
N ASP A 28 6.65 -34.12 39.27
CA ASP A 28 7.82 -33.54 39.92
C ASP A 28 9.26 -33.61 39.36
N ALA A 29 9.85 -32.40 39.47
CA ALA A 29 11.25 -32.05 39.74
C ALA A 29 12.27 -31.93 38.59
N LEU A 30 12.50 -30.66 38.23
CA LEU A 30 13.79 -29.94 38.28
C LEU A 30 15.12 -30.73 38.25
N SER A 31 15.99 -30.18 37.39
CA SER A 31 17.47 -30.13 37.45
C SER A 31 18.26 -31.25 36.75
N GLY A 32 19.28 -30.82 36.00
CA GLY A 32 20.32 -31.69 35.45
C GLY A 32 20.65 -31.37 33.99
N GLY A 33 21.56 -30.43 33.75
CA GLY A 33 22.05 -30.14 32.41
C GLY A 33 23.02 -31.20 31.90
N THR A 34 23.09 -31.38 30.58
CA THR A 34 24.38 -31.52 29.87
C THR A 34 24.23 -31.24 28.37
N SER A 35 25.03 -30.28 27.93
CA SER A 35 25.52 -29.95 26.59
C SER A 35 25.45 -31.04 25.50
N VAL A 36 24.96 -30.69 24.30
CA VAL A 36 25.66 -30.94 23.02
C VAL A 36 25.28 -29.88 21.96
N LYS A 37 26.26 -29.01 21.66
CA LYS A 37 26.64 -28.33 20.41
C LYS A 37 25.55 -27.69 19.52
N GLY A 38 25.54 -26.36 19.56
CA GLY A 38 24.93 -25.48 18.56
C GLY A 38 25.78 -25.33 17.28
N GLY A 39 25.07 -25.12 16.16
CA GLY A 39 25.60 -24.63 14.90
C GLY A 39 25.18 -23.17 14.70
N GLU A 40 26.19 -22.35 14.44
CA GLU A 40 26.29 -20.90 14.31
C GLU A 40 25.12 -20.15 13.66
N ALA A 41 24.61 -19.16 14.39
CA ALA A 41 23.88 -18.01 13.86
C ALA A 41 24.87 -16.84 13.71
N ASN A 42 25.01 -16.31 12.49
CA ASN A 42 25.89 -15.18 12.18
C ASN A 42 25.43 -13.91 12.90
N GLN A 43 26.24 -13.46 13.86
CA GLN A 43 26.23 -12.11 14.42
C GLN A 43 26.83 -11.15 13.40
N VAL A 44 26.11 -10.08 13.05
CA VAL A 44 26.68 -8.91 12.37
C VAL A 44 27.12 -7.93 13.44
N THR A 45 28.42 -7.86 13.68
CA THR A 45 29.05 -6.87 14.55
C THR A 45 29.16 -5.53 13.83
N SER A 46 28.69 -4.48 14.50
CA SER A 46 28.91 -3.07 14.19
C SER A 46 30.33 -2.66 14.55
N GLU A 47 31.08 -2.04 13.63
CA GLU A 47 32.23 -1.22 13.98
C GLU A 47 32.06 0.20 13.44
N VAL A 48 32.25 1.13 14.36
CA VAL A 48 32.31 2.58 14.19
C VAL A 48 33.79 2.96 14.08
N SER A 49 34.13 3.79 13.10
CA SER A 49 35.33 4.63 13.20
C SER A 49 35.20 5.86 12.32
N ASP A 50 34.99 7.01 12.97
CA ASP A 50 35.23 8.35 12.46
C ASP A 50 36.74 8.66 12.41
N LYS A 51 37.20 9.32 11.33
CA LYS A 51 38.03 10.55 11.42
C LYS A 51 38.37 11.17 10.04
N ASN A 52 38.12 12.48 9.99
CA ASN A 52 38.58 13.55 9.08
C ASN A 52 39.78 13.30 8.14
N SER A 53 39.70 13.83 6.91
CA SER A 53 40.62 14.89 6.39
C SER A 53 40.27 15.34 4.96
N ARG A 54 40.78 16.52 4.59
CA ARG A 54 40.44 17.37 3.44
C ARG A 54 41.16 16.97 2.13
N HIS A 55 40.51 17.32 1.01
CA HIS A 55 40.99 17.62 -0.36
C HIS A 55 42.07 16.74 -1.05
N SER A 56 41.69 16.11 -2.17
CA SER A 56 42.38 16.24 -3.47
C SER A 56 41.56 15.65 -4.62
N GLU A 57 41.54 16.33 -5.75
CA GLU A 57 40.96 15.90 -7.03
C GLU A 57 41.64 14.62 -7.57
N GLY A 58 40.87 13.78 -8.26
CA GLY A 58 41.39 12.61 -8.96
C GLY A 58 40.28 11.85 -9.69
N ALA A 59 40.24 11.98 -11.01
CA ALA A 59 39.37 11.22 -11.89
C ALA A 59 39.63 9.71 -11.75
N GLY A 60 38.58 8.94 -11.46
CA GLY A 60 38.65 7.49 -11.36
C GLY A 60 37.28 6.88 -11.60
N HIS A 61 37.23 5.93 -12.53
CA HIS A 61 36.02 5.21 -12.96
C HIS A 61 35.10 4.82 -11.80
N ALA A 62 33.92 5.43 -11.76
CA ALA A 62 32.85 5.03 -10.88
C ALA A 62 32.40 3.61 -11.27
N ARG A 63 32.72 2.62 -10.44
CA ARG A 63 32.02 1.33 -10.41
C ARG A 63 30.52 1.61 -10.30
N VAL A 64 29.77 1.27 -11.34
CA VAL A 64 28.31 1.31 -11.33
C VAL A 64 27.84 0.27 -10.31
N VAL A 65 27.47 0.71 -9.12
CA VAL A 65 26.73 -0.11 -8.15
C VAL A 65 25.34 -0.36 -8.76
N PRO A 66 24.83 -1.61 -8.81
CA PRO A 66 23.49 -1.88 -9.30
C PRO A 66 22.47 -1.02 -8.54
N SER A 67 21.53 -0.40 -9.28
CA SER A 67 20.58 0.56 -8.73
C SER A 67 19.75 -0.02 -7.57
N LEU A 68 20.06 0.36 -6.34
CA LEU A 68 19.29 0.07 -5.11
C LEU A 68 17.97 0.87 -5.00
N ALA A 69 17.69 1.77 -5.96
CA ALA A 69 16.46 2.53 -5.96
C ALA A 69 15.28 1.60 -6.29
N PRO A 70 14.13 1.71 -5.59
CA PRO A 70 12.89 1.06 -6.00
C PRO A 70 12.56 1.55 -7.40
N PRO A 71 12.61 0.65 -8.39
CA PRO A 71 12.65 1.11 -9.76
C PRO A 71 11.21 1.11 -10.32
N GLY A 72 10.89 2.07 -11.19
CA GLY A 72 9.55 2.27 -11.78
C GLY A 72 8.67 3.43 -11.27
N ASP A 73 9.06 4.18 -10.24
CA ASP A 73 8.46 5.50 -9.95
C ASP A 73 9.38 6.57 -10.55
N GLY A 74 9.31 6.80 -11.87
CA GLY A 74 10.10 7.84 -12.55
C GLY A 74 9.92 9.24 -11.96
N CYS A 75 8.86 9.45 -11.16
CA CYS A 75 8.61 10.69 -10.41
C CYS A 75 9.05 10.62 -8.93
N HIS A 76 9.51 9.47 -8.43
CA HIS A 76 9.94 9.20 -7.05
C HIS A 76 9.03 9.83 -5.98
N ARG A 77 7.71 9.80 -6.21
CA ARG A 77 6.69 10.40 -5.34
C ARG A 77 6.61 9.62 -4.03
N ILE A 78 6.55 8.29 -4.13
CA ILE A 78 6.27 7.40 -3.00
C ILE A 78 7.57 6.82 -2.46
N TRP A 79 8.33 6.13 -3.31
CA TRP A 79 9.54 5.42 -2.91
C TRP A 79 10.80 6.22 -3.24
N ARG A 80 11.29 6.96 -2.24
CA ARG A 80 12.52 7.79 -2.34
C ARG A 80 13.75 7.08 -1.80
N ARG A 81 14.91 7.42 -2.38
CA ARG A 81 16.25 7.00 -1.95
C ARG A 81 16.62 7.38 -0.52
N SER A 82 16.06 8.48 0.00
CA SER A 82 16.36 8.96 1.36
C SER A 82 15.07 9.28 2.11
N TYR A 83 14.97 8.69 3.30
CA TYR A 83 13.98 8.96 4.31
C TYR A 83 14.69 9.55 5.54
N LYS A 84 14.17 10.64 6.09
CA LYS A 84 14.68 11.24 7.32
C LYS A 84 13.68 10.93 8.45
N LYS A 85 13.99 9.91 9.27
CA LYS A 85 13.29 9.66 10.55
C LYS A 85 13.55 10.80 11.54
N CYS A 86 14.67 11.53 11.37
CA CYS A 86 15.14 12.53 12.34
C CYS A 86 15.25 11.90 13.74
N ARG A 87 16.05 10.83 13.85
CA ARG A 87 16.15 9.96 15.03
C ARG A 87 16.57 10.71 16.30
N ASP A 88 17.30 11.80 16.10
CA ASP A 88 17.79 12.73 17.10
C ASP A 88 16.69 13.61 17.72
N GLN A 89 15.54 13.76 17.06
CA GLN A 89 14.45 14.62 17.53
C GLN A 89 13.59 13.94 18.59
N THR A 90 13.33 14.64 19.69
CA THR A 90 12.44 14.22 20.79
C THR A 90 11.30 15.22 20.98
N ASP A 91 10.33 14.89 21.84
CA ASP A 91 9.22 15.78 22.18
C ASP A 91 9.61 16.98 23.06
N GLU A 92 10.86 17.04 23.51
CA GLU A 92 11.42 18.22 24.19
C GLU A 92 11.96 19.26 23.19
N MET A 93 12.22 18.85 21.94
CA MET A 93 12.85 19.68 20.91
C MET A 93 11.81 20.40 20.06
N LYS A 94 12.00 21.70 19.83
CA LYS A 94 11.08 22.54 19.03
C LYS A 94 11.00 22.07 17.58
N GLU A 95 12.11 21.57 17.05
CA GLU A 95 12.27 21.11 15.67
C GLU A 95 11.30 19.97 15.34
N TRP A 96 11.01 19.10 16.31
CA TRP A 96 10.06 18.01 16.13
C TRP A 96 8.66 18.53 15.81
N TYR A 97 8.22 19.60 16.48
CA TYR A 97 6.91 20.22 16.29
C TYR A 97 6.78 20.99 14.97
N PHE A 98 7.86 21.22 14.22
CA PHE A 98 7.79 21.84 12.88
C PHE A 98 7.29 20.89 11.79
N HIS A 99 7.25 19.57 12.07
CA HIS A 99 6.69 18.61 11.12
C HIS A 99 5.18 18.80 11.01
N LYS A 100 4.69 19.02 9.79
CA LYS A 100 3.26 19.31 9.58
C LYS A 100 2.31 18.14 9.80
N ARG A 101 2.82 16.91 9.90
CA ARG A 101 2.01 15.70 10.06
C ARG A 101 2.75 14.60 10.80
N HIS A 102 2.38 14.36 12.05
CA HIS A 102 2.84 13.23 12.85
C HIS A 102 1.89 12.05 12.69
N VAL A 103 2.46 10.85 12.73
CA VAL A 103 1.73 9.60 12.91
C VAL A 103 2.43 8.86 14.03
N LEU A 104 1.65 8.50 15.05
CA LEU A 104 2.11 7.85 16.27
C LEU A 104 1.27 6.60 16.48
N VAL A 105 1.91 5.51 16.89
CA VAL A 105 1.23 4.31 17.37
C VAL A 105 1.77 4.04 18.76
N PHE A 106 0.88 3.81 19.71
CA PHE A 106 1.24 3.51 21.10
C PHE A 106 0.22 2.57 21.73
N THR A 107 0.64 1.83 22.75
CA THR A 107 -0.25 0.93 23.49
C THR A 107 -1.18 1.72 24.42
N TYR A 108 -2.24 1.09 24.94
CA TYR A 108 -3.09 1.69 25.98
C TYR A 108 -2.32 2.23 27.20
N SER A 109 -1.20 1.60 27.55
CA SER A 109 -0.33 2.08 28.64
C SER A 109 0.47 3.34 28.30
N GLY A 110 0.30 3.89 27.09
CA GLY A 110 1.02 5.05 26.59
C GLY A 110 2.40 4.73 26.03
N LYS A 111 2.82 3.46 25.99
CA LYS A 111 4.14 3.10 25.45
C LYS A 111 4.18 3.30 23.93
N PRO A 112 5.11 4.12 23.40
CA PRO A 112 5.35 4.25 21.96
C PRO A 112 5.66 2.91 21.30
N VAL A 113 5.07 2.66 20.13
CA VAL A 113 5.29 1.47 19.30
C VAL A 113 5.89 1.85 17.96
N TYR A 114 5.42 2.95 17.36
CA TYR A 114 5.94 3.48 16.11
C TYR A 114 5.77 5.00 16.08
N THR A 115 6.77 5.69 15.55
CA THR A 115 6.68 7.13 15.30
C THR A 115 7.18 7.47 13.90
N ARG A 116 6.51 8.45 13.27
CA ARG A 116 6.95 8.96 11.96
C ARG A 116 8.23 9.78 12.05
N TYR A 117 8.45 10.49 13.16
CA TYR A 117 9.62 11.36 13.34
C TYR A 117 10.12 11.21 14.76
N GLY A 118 11.44 11.20 14.95
CA GLY A 118 12.06 10.85 16.23
C GLY A 118 12.19 9.35 16.43
N GLU A 119 12.84 8.95 17.51
CA GLU A 119 12.80 7.58 18.02
C GLU A 119 11.68 7.40 19.03
N GLU A 120 11.17 6.18 19.16
CA GLU A 120 10.07 5.81 20.03
C GLU A 120 10.34 6.21 21.49
N ASP A 121 11.55 5.98 22.02
CA ASP A 121 11.91 6.31 23.41
C ASP A 121 11.80 7.81 23.72
N GLY A 122 12.15 8.66 22.74
CA GLY A 122 12.16 10.12 22.86
C GLY A 122 10.79 10.78 22.76
N LEU A 123 9.70 9.99 22.66
CA LEU A 123 8.33 10.49 22.48
C LEU A 123 7.34 9.95 23.52
N SER A 124 7.88 9.45 24.65
CA SER A 124 7.10 8.92 25.77
C SER A 124 6.24 9.98 26.47
N GLY A 125 6.72 11.23 26.56
CA GLY A 125 5.94 12.34 27.14
C GLY A 125 4.67 12.63 26.34
N THR A 126 4.82 12.78 25.02
CA THR A 126 3.71 13.06 24.10
C THR A 126 2.71 11.91 24.03
N THR A 127 3.17 10.68 23.88
CA THR A 127 2.28 9.49 23.84
C THR A 127 1.60 9.25 25.17
N GLY A 128 2.28 9.50 26.30
CA GLY A 128 1.68 9.49 27.63
C GLY A 128 0.58 10.52 27.79
N ALA A 129 0.81 11.76 27.33
CA ALA A 129 -0.20 12.82 27.34
C ALA A 129 -1.41 12.48 26.46
N LEU A 130 -1.20 11.96 25.24
CA LEU A 130 -2.28 11.53 24.36
C LEU A 130 -3.09 10.38 24.96
N SER A 131 -2.43 9.38 25.55
CA SER A 131 -3.11 8.28 26.26
C SER A 131 -3.95 8.80 27.43
N ALA A 132 -3.42 9.76 28.20
CA ALA A 132 -4.16 10.40 29.27
C ALA A 132 -5.39 11.15 28.76
N ILE A 133 -5.28 11.92 27.67
CA ILE A 133 -6.42 12.61 27.05
C ILE A 133 -7.52 11.62 26.69
N VAL A 134 -7.18 10.57 25.92
CA VAL A 134 -8.16 9.59 25.45
C VAL A 134 -8.82 8.86 26.63
N SER A 135 -8.01 8.41 27.60
CA SER A 135 -8.50 7.68 28.79
C SER A 135 -9.39 8.55 29.67
N LYS A 136 -9.05 9.82 29.87
CA LYS A 136 -9.86 10.75 30.67
C LYS A 136 -11.14 11.14 29.96
N MET A 137 -11.11 11.35 28.64
CA MET A 137 -12.32 11.62 27.85
C MET A 137 -13.31 10.46 27.95
N ALA A 138 -12.84 9.23 27.77
CA ALA A 138 -13.65 8.03 27.97
C ALA A 138 -14.28 7.99 29.37
N LYS A 139 -13.46 8.18 30.41
CA LYS A 139 -13.92 8.08 31.80
C LYS A 139 -14.93 9.16 32.21
N PHE A 140 -14.71 10.42 31.81
CA PHE A 140 -15.49 11.55 32.31
C PHE A 140 -16.73 11.86 31.47
N PHE A 141 -16.72 11.55 30.17
CA PHE A 141 -17.80 11.96 29.27
C PHE A 141 -18.57 10.79 28.66
N PHE A 142 -17.98 9.58 28.61
CA PHE A 142 -18.54 8.46 27.84
C PHE A 142 -18.93 7.24 28.69
N CYS A 143 -18.82 7.34 30.03
CA CYS A 143 -19.13 6.23 30.96
C CYS A 143 -20.57 6.23 31.52
N ASP A 144 -21.39 7.28 31.28
CA ASP A 144 -22.73 7.42 31.89
C ASP A 144 -23.90 6.94 30.99
N GLY A 145 -23.63 6.25 29.87
CA GLY A 145 -24.64 5.86 28.88
C GLY A 145 -24.65 4.38 28.50
N ALA A 146 -25.78 3.93 27.92
CA ALA A 146 -25.98 2.57 27.41
C ALA A 146 -25.12 2.21 26.17
N ALA A 147 -24.41 3.19 25.59
CA ALA A 147 -23.48 2.99 24.49
C ALA A 147 -22.13 3.63 24.83
N ALA A 148 -21.06 2.86 24.65
CA ALA A 148 -19.70 3.38 24.76
C ALA A 148 -19.42 4.37 23.62
N ASP A 149 -19.13 5.63 23.96
CA ASP A 149 -18.64 6.65 23.02
C ASP A 149 -17.10 6.73 23.10
N CYS A 150 -16.46 7.21 22.03
CA CYS A 150 -15.01 7.28 21.92
C CYS A 150 -14.54 8.60 21.30
N LEU A 151 -13.36 9.07 21.73
CA LEU A 151 -12.76 10.27 21.16
C LEU A 151 -12.29 9.97 19.73
N ARG A 152 -12.99 10.52 18.74
CA ARG A 152 -12.65 10.36 17.31
C ARG A 152 -11.58 11.35 16.86
N TYR A 153 -11.80 12.63 17.12
CA TYR A 153 -10.83 13.67 16.82
C TYR A 153 -11.03 14.91 17.67
N MET A 154 -9.97 15.73 17.77
CA MET A 154 -10.03 17.07 18.33
C MET A 154 -9.31 18.06 17.41
N THR A 155 -9.65 19.34 17.55
CA THR A 155 -9.04 20.43 16.78
C THR A 155 -8.49 21.48 17.74
N ALA A 156 -7.24 21.91 17.52
CA ALA A 156 -6.58 22.94 18.28
C ALA A 156 -5.83 23.89 17.33
N GLY A 157 -6.37 25.10 17.13
CA GLY A 157 -5.88 26.03 16.11
C GLY A 157 -5.94 25.40 14.72
N GLU A 158 -4.82 25.36 14.01
CA GLU A 158 -4.70 24.72 12.68
C GLU A 158 -4.50 23.20 12.73
N HIS A 159 -4.35 22.62 13.93
CA HIS A 159 -4.06 21.19 14.09
C HIS A 159 -5.34 20.38 14.27
N ILE A 160 -5.41 19.26 13.55
CA ILE A 160 -6.39 18.19 13.77
C ILE A 160 -5.64 16.99 14.35
N PHE A 161 -6.19 16.41 15.41
CA PHE A 161 -5.72 15.19 16.05
C PHE A 161 -6.79 14.13 15.82
N ALA A 162 -6.54 13.16 14.95
CA ALA A 162 -7.44 12.04 14.71
C ALA A 162 -6.94 10.81 15.46
N PHE A 163 -7.86 10.10 16.11
CA PHE A 163 -7.58 8.93 16.94
C PHE A 163 -8.29 7.71 16.34
N LEU A 164 -7.54 6.63 16.18
CA LEU A 164 -8.03 5.33 15.76
C LEU A 164 -7.69 4.29 16.83
N GLU A 165 -8.71 3.66 17.37
CA GLU A 165 -8.60 2.55 18.32
C GLU A 165 -8.61 1.22 17.57
N LYS A 166 -7.59 0.38 17.79
CA LYS A 166 -7.49 -0.97 17.24
C LYS A 166 -7.00 -1.94 18.31
N GLY A 167 -7.96 -2.51 19.04
CA GLY A 167 -7.65 -3.30 20.22
C GLY A 167 -6.75 -2.49 21.17
N PRO A 168 -5.68 -3.07 21.75
CA PRO A 168 -4.83 -2.39 22.74
C PRO A 168 -3.89 -1.33 22.14
N LEU A 169 -4.08 -0.94 20.88
CA LEU A 169 -3.28 0.06 20.17
C LEU A 169 -4.12 1.30 19.87
N TRP A 170 -3.55 2.46 20.22
CA TRP A 170 -3.97 3.75 19.70
C TRP A 170 -3.07 4.16 18.56
N LEU A 171 -3.69 4.51 17.44
CA LEU A 171 -3.03 5.17 16.33
C LEU A 171 -3.53 6.61 16.27
N VAL A 172 -2.60 7.57 16.21
CA VAL A 172 -2.92 8.99 16.22
C VAL A 172 -2.23 9.69 15.06
N CYS A 173 -3.02 10.44 14.28
CA CYS A 173 -2.51 11.33 13.24
C CYS A 173 -2.73 12.77 13.71
N ILE A 174 -1.65 13.56 13.77
CA ILE A 174 -1.71 14.98 14.14
C ILE A 174 -1.26 15.77 12.94
N SER A 175 -2.09 16.67 12.42
CA SER A 175 -1.77 17.41 11.20
C SER A 175 -2.21 18.87 11.22
N CYS A 176 -1.31 19.75 10.78
CA CYS A 176 -1.62 21.13 10.36
C CYS A 176 -1.44 21.31 8.84
N ALA A 177 -1.37 20.22 8.08
CA ALA A 177 -1.24 20.24 6.64
C ALA A 177 -2.58 20.40 5.91
N GLY A 178 -3.67 20.81 6.59
CA GLY A 178 -5.01 20.94 6.02
C GLY A 178 -5.68 19.61 5.66
N ASP A 179 -5.24 18.51 6.27
CA ASP A 179 -5.83 17.18 6.04
C ASP A 179 -7.26 17.11 6.56
N LEU A 180 -8.04 16.23 5.96
CA LEU A 180 -9.42 15.98 6.36
C LEU A 180 -9.43 14.84 7.37
N HIS A 181 -10.29 14.95 8.39
CA HIS A 181 -10.44 13.88 9.39
C HIS A 181 -10.67 12.50 8.74
N GLY A 182 -11.55 12.41 7.72
CA GLY A 182 -11.81 11.15 7.02
C GLY A 182 -10.56 10.56 6.35
N ASP A 183 -9.79 11.39 5.64
CA ASP A 183 -8.53 10.97 5.01
C ASP A 183 -7.49 10.52 6.06
N MET A 184 -7.44 11.21 7.20
CA MET A 184 -6.56 10.83 8.32
C MET A 184 -6.96 9.48 8.91
N MET A 185 -8.26 9.20 9.06
CA MET A 185 -8.75 7.90 9.52
C MET A 185 -8.37 6.79 8.54
N CYS A 186 -8.62 6.96 7.25
CA CYS A 186 -8.19 5.99 6.23
C CYS A 186 -6.66 5.78 6.26
N LEU A 187 -5.87 6.84 6.43
CA LEU A 187 -4.42 6.72 6.57
C LEU A 187 -4.03 5.88 7.79
N LEU A 188 -4.65 6.13 8.95
CA LEU A 188 -4.40 5.37 10.17
C LEU A 188 -4.79 3.90 10.01
N GLU A 189 -5.90 3.60 9.31
CA GLU A 189 -6.29 2.23 8.98
C GLU A 189 -5.25 1.54 8.09
N ARG A 190 -4.68 2.23 7.09
CA ARG A 190 -3.60 1.67 6.25
C ARG A 190 -2.31 1.46 7.03
N VAL A 191 -1.98 2.32 7.98
CA VAL A 191 -0.85 2.13 8.89
C VAL A 191 -1.06 0.91 9.78
N HIS A 192 -2.25 0.76 10.38
CA HIS A 192 -2.61 -0.42 11.16
C HIS A 192 -2.53 -1.69 10.32
N MET A 193 -3.17 -1.72 9.15
CA MET A 193 -3.10 -2.85 8.23
C MET A 193 -1.66 -3.21 7.85
N GLN A 194 -0.79 -2.22 7.64
CA GLN A 194 0.61 -2.47 7.32
C GLN A 194 1.36 -3.12 8.50
N ILE A 195 1.07 -2.70 9.74
CA ILE A 195 1.61 -3.32 10.96
C ILE A 195 1.12 -4.76 11.09
N ILE A 196 -0.18 -5.00 10.88
CA ILE A 196 -0.74 -6.35 10.89
C ILE A 196 -0.13 -7.21 9.78
N THR A 197 0.13 -6.65 8.59
CA THR A 197 0.79 -7.39 7.50
C THR A 197 2.19 -7.86 7.91
N ILE A 198 2.89 -7.09 8.74
CA ILE A 198 4.24 -7.43 9.25
C ILE A 198 4.16 -8.43 10.42
N LEU A 199 3.18 -8.32 11.32
CA LEU A 199 3.17 -9.03 12.61
C LEU A 199 2.02 -10.01 12.87
N THR A 200 0.91 -9.94 12.12
CA THR A 200 -0.42 -10.51 12.41
C THR A 200 -1.19 -9.83 13.55
N ALA A 201 -2.50 -10.07 13.63
CA ALA A 201 -3.37 -9.69 14.75
C ALA A 201 -3.07 -10.45 16.05
N GLY A 202 -2.16 -11.43 16.03
CA GLY A 202 -1.65 -12.08 17.24
C GLY A 202 -1.02 -11.09 18.23
N ILE A 203 -0.49 -9.96 17.73
CA ILE A 203 0.12 -8.93 18.57
C ILE A 203 -0.90 -8.24 19.47
N GLU A 204 -2.12 -8.02 18.97
CA GLU A 204 -3.20 -7.42 19.77
C GLU A 204 -3.62 -8.35 20.90
N ARG A 205 -3.77 -9.66 20.62
CA ARG A 205 -4.02 -10.68 21.65
C ARG A 205 -2.91 -10.74 22.70
N THR A 206 -1.65 -10.58 22.27
CA THR A 206 -0.50 -10.55 23.17
C THR A 206 -0.53 -9.32 24.07
N LEU A 207 -0.84 -8.15 23.52
CA LEU A 207 -0.96 -6.92 24.30
C LEU A 207 -2.15 -6.94 25.27
N VAL A 208 -3.28 -7.57 24.91
CA VAL A 208 -4.41 -7.74 25.85
C VAL A 208 -4.01 -8.64 27.03
N SER A 209 -3.35 -9.76 26.76
CA SER A 209 -2.91 -10.70 27.81
C SER A 209 -1.71 -10.21 28.61
N ARG A 210 -0.84 -9.40 27.99
CA ARG A 210 0.36 -8.82 28.58
C ARG A 210 0.44 -7.32 28.23
N PRO A 211 -0.30 -6.45 28.95
CA PRO A 211 -0.35 -5.02 28.65
C PRO A 211 0.99 -4.28 28.68
N ASN A 212 1.97 -4.84 29.40
CA ASN A 212 3.31 -4.29 29.52
C ASN A 212 4.29 -4.78 28.44
N TYR A 213 3.86 -5.69 27.55
CA TYR A 213 4.72 -6.24 26.49
C TYR A 213 5.25 -5.14 25.56
N ASP A 214 6.54 -5.19 25.27
CA ASP A 214 7.18 -4.26 24.35
C ASP A 214 7.29 -4.89 22.96
N MET A 215 6.51 -4.37 22.02
CA MET A 215 6.45 -4.88 20.66
C MET A 215 7.38 -4.15 19.68
N ARG A 216 8.14 -3.14 20.13
CA ARG A 216 9.00 -2.33 19.23
C ARG A 216 10.04 -3.19 18.53
N GLY A 217 10.61 -4.16 19.24
CA GLY A 217 11.57 -5.11 18.69
C GLY A 217 11.02 -5.93 17.51
N LEU A 218 9.71 -6.17 17.46
CA LEU A 218 9.07 -6.91 16.37
C LEU A 218 8.95 -6.07 15.08
N LEU A 219 8.82 -4.75 15.20
CA LEU A 219 8.82 -3.82 14.07
C LEU A 219 10.24 -3.37 13.68
N GLY A 220 11.26 -3.81 14.41
CA GLY A 220 12.66 -3.49 14.17
C GLY A 220 13.04 -3.72 12.71
N GLY A 221 13.62 -2.69 12.09
CA GLY A 221 14.04 -2.74 10.68
C GLY A 221 12.91 -2.56 9.66
N THR A 222 11.63 -2.57 10.05
CA THR A 222 10.48 -2.42 9.11
C THR A 222 9.83 -1.03 9.13
N GLU A 223 10.36 -0.10 9.92
CA GLU A 223 9.86 1.28 10.08
C GLU A 223 9.71 2.03 8.74
N HIS A 224 10.61 1.75 7.81
CA HIS A 224 10.64 2.36 6.49
C HIS A 224 9.45 1.91 5.62
N VAL A 225 8.94 0.68 5.84
CA VAL A 225 7.73 0.14 5.18
C VAL A 225 6.50 0.93 5.63
N VAL A 226 6.31 1.11 6.94
CA VAL A 226 5.20 1.89 7.50
C VAL A 226 5.27 3.35 7.04
N ASN A 227 6.47 3.94 7.05
CA ASN A 227 6.68 5.29 6.52
C ASN A 227 6.37 5.42 5.03
N SER A 228 6.70 4.39 4.26
CA SER A 228 6.34 4.32 2.84
C SER A 228 4.83 4.30 2.66
N MET A 229 4.09 3.54 3.47
CA MET A 229 2.62 3.52 3.44
C MET A 229 2.02 4.90 3.72
N ILE A 230 2.54 5.62 4.74
CA ILE A 230 2.11 7.00 5.02
C ILE A 230 2.39 7.93 3.84
N ARG A 231 3.54 7.75 3.16
CA ARG A 231 3.88 8.54 1.95
C ARG A 231 2.96 8.20 0.78
N TRP A 232 2.61 6.93 0.61
CA TRP A 232 1.74 6.46 -0.46
C TRP A 232 0.33 7.04 -0.31
N CYS A 233 -0.21 7.01 0.91
CA CYS A 233 -1.53 7.57 1.22
C CYS A 233 -1.67 9.06 0.90
N VAL A 234 -0.57 9.81 0.81
CA VAL A 234 -0.60 11.29 0.80
C VAL A 234 -0.01 11.90 -0.48
N GLN A 235 0.51 11.06 -1.37
CA GLN A 235 1.17 11.48 -2.62
C GLN A 235 0.71 10.65 -3.83
N ASP A 236 -0.36 9.87 -3.69
CA ASP A 236 -0.91 9.04 -4.77
C ASP A 236 -2.42 8.81 -4.60
N MET A 237 -3.03 8.14 -5.58
CA MET A 237 -4.46 7.80 -5.59
C MET A 237 -4.83 6.65 -4.66
N PHE A 238 -3.86 5.90 -4.12
CA PHE A 238 -4.10 4.73 -3.26
C PHE A 238 -5.10 4.98 -2.12
N LEU A 239 -4.96 6.11 -1.41
CA LEU A 239 -5.89 6.48 -0.33
C LEU A 239 -7.32 6.71 -0.82
N GLN A 240 -7.47 7.24 -2.03
CA GLN A 240 -8.76 7.65 -2.58
C GLN A 240 -9.49 6.50 -3.26
N CYS A 241 -8.75 5.54 -3.82
CA CYS A 241 -9.30 4.47 -4.64
C CYS A 241 -9.37 3.11 -3.93
N GLU A 242 -8.65 2.88 -2.82
CA GLU A 242 -8.60 1.55 -2.17
C GLU A 242 -8.33 0.39 -3.16
N GLY A 243 -7.51 0.67 -4.18
CA GLY A 243 -7.26 -0.20 -5.31
C GLY A 243 -5.77 -0.40 -5.57
N PHE A 244 -5.45 -1.17 -6.61
CA PHE A 244 -4.09 -1.25 -7.15
C PHE A 244 -4.03 -0.69 -8.57
N GLU A 245 -2.85 -0.27 -9.00
CA GLU A 245 -2.62 0.24 -10.35
C GLU A 245 -2.12 -0.90 -11.24
N ALA A 246 -2.80 -1.16 -12.36
CA ALA A 246 -2.29 -2.07 -13.37
C ALA A 246 -1.27 -1.36 -14.26
N LEU A 247 -0.24 -2.06 -14.72
CA LEU A 247 0.69 -1.54 -15.72
C LEU A 247 -0.06 -1.38 -17.04
N PRO A 248 -0.11 -0.19 -17.66
CA PRO A 248 -0.63 -0.03 -19.02
C PRO A 248 0.12 -0.91 -20.00
N LEU A 249 -0.55 -1.91 -20.57
CA LEU A 249 0.09 -2.93 -21.39
C LEU A 249 -0.87 -3.46 -22.45
N ALA A 250 -0.37 -3.68 -23.66
CA ALA A 250 -1.15 -4.26 -24.75
C ALA A 250 -1.78 -5.62 -24.33
N PRO A 251 -3.08 -5.85 -24.59
CA PRO A 251 -3.78 -7.07 -24.16
C PRO A 251 -3.08 -8.35 -24.58
N ALA A 252 -2.52 -8.39 -25.78
CA ALA A 252 -1.81 -9.55 -26.28
C ALA A 252 -0.55 -9.87 -25.46
N LEU A 253 0.20 -8.85 -25.03
CA LEU A 253 1.37 -9.03 -24.17
C LEU A 253 0.96 -9.45 -22.76
N ARG A 254 -0.07 -8.81 -22.21
CA ARG A 254 -0.65 -9.18 -20.91
C ARG A 254 -1.11 -10.64 -20.90
N ASN A 255 -1.79 -11.08 -21.96
CA ASN A 255 -2.27 -12.46 -22.09
C ASN A 255 -1.11 -13.47 -22.09
N MET A 256 -0.02 -13.20 -22.81
CA MET A 256 1.16 -14.08 -22.79
C MET A 256 1.74 -14.21 -21.37
N ALA A 257 1.85 -13.10 -20.65
CA ALA A 257 2.33 -13.10 -19.27
C ALA A 257 1.35 -13.80 -18.30
N THR A 258 0.04 -13.63 -18.49
CA THR A 258 -1.00 -14.32 -17.71
C THR A 258 -0.97 -15.82 -17.94
N GLU A 259 -0.84 -16.29 -19.18
CA GLU A 259 -0.75 -17.72 -19.47
C GLU A 259 0.51 -18.35 -18.88
N ALA A 260 1.63 -17.61 -18.83
CA ALA A 260 2.82 -18.06 -18.11
C ALA A 260 2.57 -18.23 -16.61
N LEU A 261 1.86 -17.32 -15.95
CA LEU A 261 1.47 -17.50 -14.54
C LEU A 261 0.45 -18.64 -14.34
N LYS A 262 -0.48 -18.82 -15.28
CA LYS A 262 -1.50 -19.87 -15.18
C LYS A 262 -0.92 -21.27 -15.31
N SER A 263 0.18 -21.46 -16.04
CA SER A 263 0.85 -22.76 -16.11
C SER A 263 1.51 -23.16 -14.78
N ALA A 264 1.85 -22.18 -13.93
CA ALA A 264 2.41 -22.37 -12.59
C ALA A 264 1.33 -22.75 -11.56
N ARG A 265 0.63 -23.87 -11.78
CA ARG A 265 -0.40 -24.37 -10.87
C ARG A 265 0.22 -25.24 -9.78
N LEU A 266 0.25 -24.69 -8.56
CA LEU A 266 0.82 -25.34 -7.39
C LEU A 266 -0.22 -25.46 -6.26
N PRO A 267 -0.16 -26.50 -5.41
CA PRO A 267 -0.97 -26.57 -4.20
C PRO A 267 -0.59 -25.43 -3.25
N ASN A 268 -1.51 -25.10 -2.33
CA ASN A 268 -1.31 -24.13 -1.25
C ASN A 268 -1.05 -22.67 -1.67
N VAL A 269 -0.94 -22.37 -2.97
CA VAL A 269 -0.82 -21.01 -3.49
C VAL A 269 -2.20 -20.34 -3.52
N LEU A 270 -2.30 -19.18 -2.85
CA LEU A 270 -3.50 -18.36 -2.80
C LEU A 270 -3.64 -17.51 -4.06
N PHE A 271 -2.57 -16.82 -4.44
CA PHE A 271 -2.50 -16.01 -5.65
C PHE A 271 -1.05 -15.75 -6.04
N ALA A 272 -0.84 -15.39 -7.30
CA ALA A 272 0.44 -15.02 -7.87
C ALA A 272 0.26 -13.81 -8.76
N PHE A 273 1.26 -12.94 -8.81
CA PHE A 273 1.23 -11.77 -9.67
C PHE A 273 2.61 -11.40 -10.19
N LEU A 274 2.59 -10.76 -11.34
CA LEU A 274 3.73 -10.09 -11.94
C LEU A 274 3.61 -8.60 -11.66
N MET A 275 4.71 -7.97 -11.29
CA MET A 275 4.77 -6.54 -11.02
C MET A 275 5.92 -5.88 -11.76
N ALA A 276 5.76 -4.61 -12.07
CA ALA A 276 6.83 -3.74 -12.57
C ALA A 276 6.79 -2.43 -11.76
N GLY A 277 7.80 -2.22 -10.93
CA GLY A 277 7.67 -1.25 -9.83
C GLY A 277 6.47 -1.59 -8.95
N HIS A 278 5.60 -0.61 -8.66
CA HIS A 278 4.38 -0.86 -7.87
C HIS A 278 3.16 -1.29 -8.71
N ARG A 279 3.28 -1.34 -10.04
CA ARG A 279 2.16 -1.63 -10.94
C ARG A 279 2.05 -3.12 -11.21
N VAL A 280 0.83 -3.62 -11.24
CA VAL A 280 0.55 -5.04 -11.49
C VAL A 280 0.45 -5.29 -12.99
N LEU A 281 1.31 -6.16 -13.49
CA LEU A 281 1.37 -6.55 -14.89
C LEU A 281 0.33 -7.63 -15.20
N SER A 282 0.26 -8.67 -14.38
CA SER A 282 -0.73 -9.75 -14.48
C SER A 282 -0.91 -10.41 -13.11
N ALA A 283 -2.06 -11.04 -12.89
CA ALA A 283 -2.34 -11.77 -11.65
C ALA A 283 -3.23 -12.99 -11.92
N VAL A 284 -2.97 -14.06 -11.16
CA VAL A 284 -3.77 -15.28 -11.12
C VAL A 284 -4.09 -15.60 -9.67
N SER A 285 -5.35 -15.93 -9.39
CA SER A 285 -5.82 -16.25 -8.05
C SER A 285 -6.40 -17.66 -7.99
N ASN A 286 -6.30 -18.31 -6.83
CA ASN A 286 -7.07 -19.51 -6.57
C ASN A 286 -8.55 -19.16 -6.60
N ARG A 287 -9.39 -20.00 -7.22
CA ARG A 287 -10.84 -19.80 -7.31
C ARG A 287 -11.51 -19.61 -5.93
N GLN A 288 -10.96 -20.21 -4.88
CA GLN A 288 -11.47 -20.08 -3.51
C GLN A 288 -11.04 -18.77 -2.83
N TYR A 289 -10.03 -18.08 -3.38
CA TYR A 289 -9.49 -16.85 -2.82
C TYR A 289 -9.85 -15.65 -3.71
N ARG A 290 -10.55 -14.67 -3.11
CA ARG A 290 -10.80 -13.38 -3.75
C ARG A 290 -9.72 -12.40 -3.32
N LEU A 291 -8.84 -12.01 -4.23
CA LEU A 291 -7.82 -11.01 -3.98
C LEU A 291 -8.45 -9.68 -3.57
N ASN A 292 -8.00 -9.13 -2.45
CA ASN A 292 -8.34 -7.79 -2.00
C ASN A 292 -7.19 -6.83 -2.36
N ALA A 293 -7.51 -5.70 -3.00
CA ALA A 293 -6.52 -4.74 -3.45
C ALA A 293 -5.71 -4.09 -2.31
N LEU A 294 -6.29 -3.96 -1.12
CA LEU A 294 -5.57 -3.41 0.04
C LEU A 294 -4.48 -4.36 0.50
N ASP A 295 -4.76 -5.66 0.64
CA ASP A 295 -3.73 -6.63 1.01
C ASP A 295 -2.64 -6.70 -0.08
N LEU A 296 -3.02 -6.67 -1.36
CA LEU A 296 -2.04 -6.60 -2.46
C LEU A 296 -1.16 -5.35 -2.35
N GLY A 297 -1.76 -4.19 -2.06
CA GLY A 297 -1.05 -2.94 -1.82
C GLY A 297 -0.08 -3.01 -0.64
N MET A 298 -0.44 -3.70 0.46
CA MET A 298 0.45 -3.91 1.61
C MET A 298 1.66 -4.76 1.22
N VAL A 299 1.45 -5.85 0.47
CA VAL A 299 2.54 -6.72 -0.04
C VAL A 299 3.44 -5.95 -1.00
N ILE A 300 2.88 -5.21 -1.96
CA ILE A 300 3.65 -4.36 -2.88
C ILE A 300 4.45 -3.32 -2.09
N ASN A 301 3.86 -2.70 -1.07
CA ASN A 301 4.58 -1.72 -0.27
C ASN A 301 5.77 -2.34 0.49
N ILE A 302 5.64 -3.57 1.02
CA ILE A 302 6.75 -4.32 1.63
C ILE A 302 7.87 -4.53 0.60
N ILE A 303 7.53 -5.10 -0.56
CA ILE A 303 8.50 -5.42 -1.62
C ILE A 303 9.23 -4.16 -2.10
N MET A 304 8.48 -3.08 -2.35
CA MET A 304 9.04 -1.84 -2.88
C MET A 304 9.82 -1.05 -1.81
N SER A 305 9.49 -1.23 -0.53
CA SER A 305 10.21 -0.56 0.56
C SER A 305 11.51 -1.28 0.93
N SER A 306 11.62 -2.59 0.71
CA SER A 306 12.75 -3.39 1.17
C SER A 306 13.64 -3.86 0.01
N ALA A 307 14.84 -3.27 -0.11
CA ALA A 307 15.77 -3.60 -1.19
C ALA A 307 16.23 -5.07 -1.18
N SER A 308 16.42 -5.65 0.01
CA SER A 308 16.82 -7.06 0.18
C SER A 308 15.82 -8.05 -0.42
N LEU A 309 14.52 -7.71 -0.44
CA LEU A 309 13.48 -8.56 -1.04
C LEU A 309 13.52 -8.56 -2.58
N ARG A 310 14.23 -7.59 -3.17
CA ARG A 310 14.37 -7.46 -4.62
C ARG A 310 15.71 -7.98 -5.14
N THR A 311 16.58 -8.41 -4.24
CA THR A 311 17.89 -8.99 -4.57
C THR A 311 17.84 -10.50 -4.41
N GLY A 312 17.85 -11.24 -5.54
CA GLY A 312 17.78 -12.70 -5.53
C GLY A 312 16.36 -13.24 -5.31
N GLU A 313 16.27 -14.42 -4.71
CA GLU A 313 15.01 -15.05 -4.31
C GLU A 313 14.76 -14.81 -2.83
N SER A 314 13.53 -14.44 -2.47
CA SER A 314 13.13 -14.18 -1.09
C SER A 314 11.91 -15.00 -0.72
N TRP A 315 11.89 -15.51 0.50
CA TRP A 315 10.78 -16.25 1.10
C TRP A 315 10.45 -15.60 2.44
N THR A 316 9.46 -14.71 2.44
CA THR A 316 9.15 -13.88 3.62
C THR A 316 7.72 -14.09 4.10
N PRO A 317 7.50 -14.19 5.42
CA PRO A 317 6.14 -14.24 5.95
C PRO A 317 5.46 -12.87 5.75
N VAL A 318 4.19 -12.89 5.35
CA VAL A 318 3.31 -11.71 5.26
C VAL A 318 1.89 -12.10 5.66
N CYS A 319 1.25 -11.26 6.45
CA CYS A 319 -0.13 -11.47 6.88
C CYS A 319 -1.10 -10.74 5.95
N MET A 320 -2.10 -11.45 5.44
CA MET A 320 -3.12 -10.89 4.54
C MET A 320 -4.34 -10.52 5.37
N SER A 321 -4.37 -9.31 5.92
CA SER A 321 -5.33 -8.89 6.94
C SER A 321 -6.80 -8.98 6.51
N GLN A 322 -7.11 -8.82 5.22
CA GLN A 322 -8.48 -8.93 4.71
C GLN A 322 -8.88 -10.39 4.45
N TYR A 323 -7.91 -11.31 4.37
CA TYR A 323 -8.13 -12.74 4.22
C TYR A 323 -8.16 -13.47 5.55
N ASN A 324 -7.05 -13.40 6.30
CA ASN A 324 -6.87 -14.04 7.58
C ASN A 324 -5.81 -13.26 8.36
N ASP A 325 -6.27 -12.43 9.30
CA ASP A 325 -5.42 -11.62 10.16
C ASP A 325 -4.68 -12.41 11.24
N LYS A 326 -4.97 -13.71 11.40
CA LYS A 326 -4.43 -14.56 12.48
C LYS A 326 -3.16 -15.32 12.12
N GLY A 327 -2.81 -15.40 10.84
CA GLY A 327 -1.73 -16.25 10.35
C GLY A 327 -0.95 -15.63 9.21
N PHE A 328 0.27 -16.13 9.03
CA PHE A 328 1.10 -15.75 7.91
C PHE A 328 0.80 -16.59 6.67
N ALA A 329 0.76 -15.93 5.53
CA ALA A 329 1.14 -16.51 4.25
C ALA A 329 2.64 -16.27 4.03
N TYR A 330 3.21 -16.93 3.03
CA TYR A 330 4.61 -16.80 2.65
C TYR A 330 4.70 -16.28 1.22
N ALA A 331 5.35 -15.12 1.08
CA ALA A 331 5.60 -14.48 -0.19
C ALA A 331 6.95 -14.96 -0.74
N TYR A 332 6.88 -15.70 -1.85
CA TYR A 332 8.02 -15.90 -2.72
C TYR A 332 8.16 -14.69 -3.63
N ILE A 333 9.35 -14.10 -3.68
CA ILE A 333 9.63 -12.90 -4.47
C ILE A 333 10.92 -13.14 -5.25
N SER A 334 10.88 -12.92 -6.56
CA SER A 334 12.07 -12.99 -7.41
C SER A 334 11.97 -12.00 -8.56
N PHE A 335 13.00 -11.19 -8.74
CA PHE A 335 13.08 -10.20 -9.81
C PHE A 335 13.91 -10.70 -10.99
N LEU A 336 13.60 -10.21 -12.19
CA LEU A 336 14.47 -10.37 -13.35
C LEU A 336 15.77 -9.60 -13.13
N GLU A 337 16.90 -10.21 -13.46
CA GLU A 337 18.21 -9.57 -13.32
C GLU A 337 18.28 -8.29 -14.17
N GLY A 338 18.69 -7.18 -13.54
CA GLY A 338 18.81 -5.88 -14.20
C GLY A 338 17.49 -5.21 -14.57
N SER A 339 16.34 -5.71 -14.08
CA SER A 339 15.01 -5.22 -14.43
C SER A 339 14.12 -5.02 -13.20
N ASP A 340 13.07 -4.22 -13.40
CA ASP A 340 12.09 -3.85 -12.38
C ASP A 340 10.93 -4.84 -12.29
N VAL A 341 10.98 -5.88 -13.12
CA VAL A 341 9.94 -6.88 -13.26
C VAL A 341 10.14 -7.99 -12.23
N GLY A 342 9.16 -8.16 -11.36
CA GLY A 342 9.14 -9.15 -10.30
C GLY A 342 8.04 -10.19 -10.48
N VAL A 343 8.33 -11.43 -10.10
CA VAL A 343 7.36 -12.53 -9.95
C VAL A 343 7.12 -12.76 -8.46
N VAL A 344 5.86 -12.79 -8.07
CA VAL A 344 5.46 -12.97 -6.66
C VAL A 344 4.41 -14.08 -6.55
N PHE A 345 4.62 -15.02 -5.63
CA PHE A 345 3.65 -16.05 -5.27
C PHE A 345 3.36 -15.98 -3.77
N LEU A 346 2.08 -16.09 -3.39
CA LEU A 346 1.66 -16.13 -1.99
C LEU A 346 1.14 -17.53 -1.66
N SER A 347 1.82 -18.20 -0.74
CA SER A 347 1.51 -19.56 -0.29
C SER A 347 1.02 -19.58 1.15
N THR A 348 0.12 -20.51 1.46
CA THR A 348 -0.25 -20.85 2.85
C THR A 348 0.71 -21.85 3.50
N ALA A 349 1.47 -22.59 2.70
CA ALA A 349 2.50 -23.51 3.16
C ALA A 349 3.87 -22.81 3.21
N SER A 350 4.65 -23.12 4.25
CA SER A 350 5.90 -22.45 4.60
C SER A 350 7.15 -23.32 4.48
N ASP A 351 6.97 -24.61 4.17
CA ASP A 351 8.04 -25.61 4.13
C ASP A 351 8.99 -25.42 2.94
N GLY A 352 10.15 -26.08 3.02
CA GLY A 352 11.18 -25.98 1.99
C GLY A 352 10.73 -26.57 0.65
N GLU A 353 9.92 -27.63 0.64
CA GLU A 353 9.44 -28.26 -0.60
C GLU A 353 8.56 -27.28 -1.38
N GLN A 354 7.67 -26.57 -0.69
CA GLN A 354 6.85 -25.52 -1.28
C GLN A 354 7.71 -24.39 -1.86
N PHE A 355 8.75 -23.95 -1.14
CA PHE A 355 9.68 -22.94 -1.65
C PHE A 355 10.33 -23.38 -2.97
N TYR A 356 10.91 -24.59 -3.01
CA TYR A 356 11.58 -25.10 -4.21
C TYR A 356 10.61 -25.33 -5.37
N ALA A 357 9.39 -25.81 -5.11
CA ALA A 357 8.35 -25.97 -6.12
C ALA A 357 7.97 -24.62 -6.76
N ILE A 358 7.80 -23.58 -5.94
CA ILE A 358 7.52 -22.22 -6.43
C ILE A 358 8.73 -21.65 -7.18
N SER A 359 9.95 -21.82 -6.66
CA SER A 359 11.18 -21.32 -7.31
C SER A 359 11.34 -21.89 -8.72
N GLN A 360 11.10 -23.19 -8.90
CA GLN A 360 11.14 -23.83 -10.22
C GLN A 360 10.09 -23.24 -11.18
N GLN A 361 8.85 -23.05 -10.72
CA GLN A 361 7.80 -22.44 -11.56
C GLN A 361 8.10 -20.97 -11.87
N ALA A 362 8.62 -20.23 -10.89
CA ALA A 362 9.02 -18.84 -11.08
C ALA A 362 10.16 -18.71 -12.10
N ALA A 363 11.10 -19.67 -12.15
CA ALA A 363 12.13 -19.70 -13.18
C ALA A 363 11.52 -19.83 -14.60
N ILE A 364 10.57 -20.75 -14.78
CA ILE A 364 9.86 -20.94 -16.06
C ILE A 364 9.10 -19.65 -16.45
N VAL A 365 8.39 -19.03 -15.51
CA VAL A 365 7.69 -17.76 -15.74
C VAL A 365 8.68 -16.66 -16.15
N LYS A 366 9.81 -16.54 -15.43
CA LYS A 366 10.87 -15.57 -15.77
C LYS A 366 11.43 -15.80 -17.17
N ASP A 367 11.61 -17.04 -17.60
CA ASP A 367 12.11 -17.35 -18.94
C ASP A 367 11.13 -16.94 -20.04
N VAL A 368 9.81 -17.09 -19.81
CA VAL A 368 8.80 -16.55 -20.73
C VAL A 368 8.85 -15.03 -20.79
N LEU A 369 9.00 -14.36 -19.64
CA LEU A 369 9.09 -12.90 -19.58
C LEU A 369 10.32 -12.33 -20.29
N LYS A 370 11.41 -13.10 -20.38
CA LYS A 370 12.63 -12.75 -21.12
C LYS A 370 12.51 -12.94 -22.64
N GLN A 371 11.42 -13.54 -23.14
CA GLN A 371 11.26 -13.75 -24.58
C GLN A 371 11.23 -12.41 -25.31
N PRO A 372 11.88 -12.32 -26.49
CA PRO A 372 11.89 -11.10 -27.29
C PRO A 372 10.47 -10.69 -27.67
N GLY A 373 10.22 -9.38 -27.73
CA GLY A 373 8.89 -8.80 -27.93
C GLY A 373 8.03 -8.71 -26.66
N LEU A 374 8.05 -9.72 -25.76
CA LEU A 374 7.40 -9.57 -24.45
C LEU A 374 8.22 -8.67 -23.54
N ALA A 375 9.52 -8.97 -23.37
CA ALA A 375 10.44 -8.16 -22.57
C ALA A 375 10.45 -6.70 -23.04
N GLU A 376 10.66 -6.48 -24.35
CA GLU A 376 10.69 -5.14 -24.95
C GLU A 376 9.39 -4.36 -24.74
N GLY A 377 8.23 -5.02 -24.91
CA GLY A 377 6.95 -4.38 -24.71
C GLY A 377 6.66 -4.03 -23.25
N ILE A 378 7.16 -4.84 -22.30
CA ILE A 378 7.09 -4.53 -20.86
C ILE A 378 8.02 -3.37 -20.51
N GLU A 379 9.26 -3.36 -21.00
CA GLU A 379 10.21 -2.27 -20.80
C GLU A 379 9.69 -0.96 -21.39
N GLU A 380 9.11 -1.00 -22.58
CA GLU A 380 8.44 0.16 -23.18
C GLU A 380 7.32 0.66 -22.28
N ALA A 381 6.46 -0.25 -21.79
CA ALA A 381 5.35 0.08 -20.90
C ALA A 381 5.83 0.76 -19.61
N ILE A 382 6.90 0.24 -19.00
CA ILE A 382 7.51 0.80 -17.80
C ILE A 382 8.01 2.22 -18.09
N SER A 383 8.75 2.40 -19.21
CA SER A 383 9.35 3.69 -19.57
C SER A 383 8.31 4.80 -19.81
N LYS A 384 7.12 4.44 -20.31
CA LYS A 384 6.01 5.38 -20.57
C LYS A 384 4.99 5.46 -19.45
N SER A 385 5.25 4.82 -18.31
CA SER A 385 4.35 4.84 -17.14
C SER A 385 4.92 5.71 -16.02
N PRO A 386 4.13 6.61 -15.41
CA PRO A 386 2.71 6.87 -15.67
C PRO A 386 2.48 7.59 -17.02
N ILE A 387 1.29 7.40 -17.61
CA ILE A 387 0.94 7.95 -18.92
C ILE A 387 0.83 9.47 -18.86
N ASP A 388 1.61 10.17 -19.70
CA ASP A 388 1.42 11.60 -19.97
C ASP A 388 0.25 11.84 -20.93
N LEU A 389 -0.82 12.43 -20.43
CA LEU A 389 -2.01 12.75 -21.24
C LEU A 389 -1.73 13.81 -22.31
N ALA A 390 -0.71 14.67 -22.17
CA ALA A 390 -0.34 15.60 -23.22
C ALA A 390 0.26 14.88 -24.44
N SER A 391 1.09 13.86 -24.22
CA SER A 391 1.63 13.02 -25.30
C SER A 391 0.57 12.17 -26.03
N VAL A 392 -0.57 11.89 -25.39
CA VAL A 392 -1.74 11.28 -26.05
C VAL A 392 -2.35 12.26 -27.06
N SER A 393 -2.59 13.52 -26.67
CA SER A 393 -3.15 14.56 -27.54
C SER A 393 -2.29 14.83 -28.77
N ARG A 394 -0.97 14.85 -28.58
CA ARG A 394 0.02 15.12 -29.64
C ARG A 394 0.21 13.94 -30.60
N GLY A 395 -0.36 12.77 -30.29
CA GLY A 395 -0.10 11.53 -31.04
C GLY A 395 1.34 11.03 -30.92
N THR A 396 2.14 11.59 -30.01
CA THR A 396 3.55 11.25 -29.83
C THR A 396 3.75 10.00 -28.98
N PHE A 397 2.70 9.51 -28.30
CA PHE A 397 2.76 8.26 -27.53
C PHE A 397 3.23 7.05 -28.36
N ASN A 398 3.00 7.11 -29.68
CA ASN A 398 3.37 6.09 -30.66
C ASN A 398 4.58 6.48 -31.52
N ALA A 399 5.11 7.69 -31.37
CA ALA A 399 6.16 8.24 -32.22
C ALA A 399 7.50 8.31 -31.49
N SER A 400 8.22 7.19 -31.44
CA SER A 400 9.67 7.20 -31.23
C SER A 400 10.35 5.96 -31.83
N ALA A 401 10.83 6.14 -33.07
CA ALA A 401 12.15 5.80 -33.60
C ALA A 401 12.02 5.64 -35.11
N GLU A 402 12.63 6.54 -35.88
CA GLU A 402 12.89 6.35 -37.30
C GLU A 402 13.53 4.96 -37.48
N SER A 403 12.83 4.09 -38.20
CA SER A 403 13.32 2.76 -38.50
C SER A 403 14.53 2.87 -39.43
N SER A 404 15.69 2.37 -39.00
CA SER A 404 16.69 1.88 -39.96
C SER A 404 16.01 0.81 -40.84
N PRO A 405 16.24 0.82 -42.17
CA PRO A 405 15.58 -0.10 -43.07
C PRO A 405 16.18 -1.49 -42.89
N GLY A 406 15.53 -2.38 -42.14
CA GLY A 406 16.04 -3.75 -41.99
C GLY A 406 15.25 -4.76 -41.16
N THR A 407 14.41 -4.36 -40.20
CA THR A 407 13.78 -5.33 -39.29
C THR A 407 12.29 -5.06 -39.12
N ARG A 408 11.46 -5.75 -39.91
CA ARG A 408 9.99 -5.72 -39.77
C ARG A 408 9.56 -6.63 -38.63
N VAL A 409 9.58 -6.13 -37.40
CA VAL A 409 8.71 -6.62 -36.33
C VAL A 409 7.62 -5.56 -36.12
N PRO A 410 6.32 -5.89 -36.26
CA PRO A 410 5.27 -4.92 -35.96
C PRO A 410 5.31 -4.61 -34.46
N ARG A 411 5.90 -3.46 -34.08
CA ARG A 411 5.86 -2.95 -32.70
C ARG A 411 4.40 -2.73 -32.32
N ARG A 412 3.92 -3.48 -31.34
CA ARG A 412 2.54 -3.37 -30.81
C ARG A 412 2.48 -2.14 -29.91
N SER A 413 1.62 -1.18 -30.26
CA SER A 413 1.44 0.05 -29.48
C SER A 413 1.00 -0.26 -28.04
N LEU A 414 1.51 0.52 -27.09
CA LEU A 414 1.15 0.46 -25.66
C LEU A 414 -0.30 0.87 -25.37
N LEU A 415 -0.90 1.63 -26.29
CA LEU A 415 -2.29 2.08 -26.23
C LEU A 415 -3.02 1.60 -27.49
N ALA A 416 -4.33 1.43 -27.41
CA ALA A 416 -5.14 1.19 -28.60
C ALA A 416 -4.90 2.33 -29.59
N THR A 417 -4.55 1.99 -30.83
CA THR A 417 -4.11 2.91 -31.88
C THR A 417 -5.11 4.05 -32.07
N THR A 418 -4.75 5.24 -31.59
CA THR A 418 -5.40 6.48 -32.03
C THR A 418 -4.58 7.02 -33.20
N ALA A 419 -5.23 7.37 -34.30
CA ALA A 419 -4.59 8.00 -35.47
C ALA A 419 -3.59 9.11 -35.05
N PRO A 420 -2.49 9.32 -35.80
CA PRO A 420 -1.49 10.33 -35.47
C PRO A 420 -2.18 11.70 -35.44
N ALA A 421 -2.18 12.33 -34.25
CA ALA A 421 -2.94 13.53 -33.92
C ALA A 421 -4.46 13.40 -34.18
N ASN A 422 -5.19 12.70 -33.29
CA ASN A 422 -6.64 12.75 -33.36
C ASN A 422 -7.16 14.05 -32.71
N PRO A 423 -7.78 14.98 -33.47
CA PRO A 423 -8.35 16.20 -32.92
C PRO A 423 -9.39 15.95 -31.81
N GLN A 424 -9.88 14.71 -31.67
CA GLN A 424 -10.81 14.31 -30.61
C GLN A 424 -10.26 14.39 -29.17
N TRP A 425 -8.93 14.41 -28.95
CA TRP A 425 -8.31 14.38 -27.61
C TRP A 425 -7.56 15.65 -27.18
N GLN A 426 -7.65 16.73 -27.96
CA GLN A 426 -6.81 17.92 -27.76
C GLN A 426 -6.89 18.53 -26.35
N LEU A 427 -8.02 18.41 -25.65
CA LEU A 427 -8.18 18.99 -24.31
C LEU A 427 -7.37 18.25 -23.25
N LEU A 428 -6.93 17.02 -23.51
CA LEU A 428 -6.11 16.24 -22.57
C LEU A 428 -4.72 16.85 -22.34
N GLU A 429 -4.24 17.71 -23.25
CA GLU A 429 -2.99 18.46 -23.06
C GLU A 429 -3.08 19.46 -21.89
N GLY A 430 -4.28 19.97 -21.59
CA GLY A 430 -4.50 20.88 -20.48
C GLY A 430 -4.66 20.21 -19.12
N VAL A 431 -4.51 18.88 -19.02
CA VAL A 431 -4.75 18.15 -17.78
C VAL A 431 -3.52 18.18 -16.88
N ILE A 432 -3.70 18.60 -15.62
CA ILE A 432 -2.66 18.55 -14.58
C ILE A 432 -2.46 17.11 -14.12
N HIS A 433 -3.58 16.43 -13.86
CA HIS A 433 -3.62 15.03 -13.44
C HIS A 433 -5.04 14.49 -13.62
N ALA A 434 -5.14 13.21 -13.97
CA ALA A 434 -6.40 12.47 -14.03
C ALA A 434 -6.26 11.09 -13.40
N ALA A 435 -7.34 10.58 -12.84
CA ALA A 435 -7.44 9.21 -12.40
C ALA A 435 -8.84 8.65 -12.64
N TYR A 436 -8.91 7.34 -12.83
CA TYR A 436 -10.15 6.61 -13.04
C TYR A 436 -10.10 5.31 -12.22
N TYR A 437 -11.10 5.11 -11.37
CA TYR A 437 -11.19 3.96 -10.48
C TYR A 437 -12.41 3.11 -10.82
N VAL A 438 -12.22 1.79 -10.84
CA VAL A 438 -13.27 0.80 -11.11
C VAL A 438 -13.47 -0.02 -9.84
N PRO A 439 -14.53 0.24 -9.04
CA PRO A 439 -14.79 -0.47 -7.78
C PRO A 439 -14.89 -1.99 -7.92
N ALA A 440 -15.53 -2.46 -9.00
CA ALA A 440 -15.71 -3.90 -9.25
C ALA A 440 -14.37 -4.65 -9.41
N LEU A 441 -13.37 -3.98 -9.97
CA LEU A 441 -12.03 -4.53 -10.19
C LEU A 441 -11.05 -4.19 -9.05
N GLN A 442 -11.42 -3.26 -8.16
CA GLN A 442 -10.54 -2.62 -7.20
C GLN A 442 -9.23 -2.12 -7.86
N GLN A 443 -9.36 -1.54 -9.05
CA GLN A 443 -8.23 -1.04 -9.83
C GLN A 443 -8.39 0.43 -10.17
N TYR A 444 -7.29 1.16 -10.18
CA TYR A 444 -7.28 2.54 -10.64
C TYR A 444 -6.21 2.77 -11.72
N PHE A 445 -6.51 3.69 -12.62
CA PHE A 445 -5.56 4.33 -13.51
C PHE A 445 -5.21 5.71 -12.93
N SER A 446 -3.93 6.09 -12.98
CA SER A 446 -3.43 7.41 -12.57
C SER A 446 -2.50 7.96 -13.64
N SER A 447 -2.80 9.14 -14.18
CA SER A 447 -1.95 9.77 -15.18
C SER A 447 -0.65 10.30 -14.55
N GLN A 448 0.31 10.63 -15.40
CA GLN A 448 1.43 11.45 -14.98
C GLN A 448 0.92 12.81 -14.50
N ILE A 449 1.55 13.34 -13.46
CA ILE A 449 1.33 14.73 -13.04
C ILE A 449 2.21 15.60 -13.92
N THR A 450 1.64 16.64 -14.54
CA THR A 450 2.40 17.60 -15.36
C THR A 450 3.61 18.14 -14.59
N GLU A 451 4.74 18.32 -15.26
CA GLU A 451 6.02 18.72 -14.64
C GLU A 451 5.90 19.93 -13.70
N ALA A 452 5.13 20.96 -14.09
CA ALA A 452 4.87 22.15 -13.28
C ALA A 452 4.23 21.84 -11.90
N TYR A 453 3.63 20.67 -11.73
CA TYR A 453 2.91 20.25 -10.52
C TYR A 453 3.64 19.15 -9.73
N GLN A 454 4.83 18.71 -10.14
CA GLN A 454 5.55 17.61 -9.49
C GLN A 454 6.26 17.99 -8.17
N SER A 455 6.23 19.26 -7.77
CA SER A 455 6.76 19.65 -6.45
C SER A 455 5.98 18.96 -5.31
N ARG A 456 6.67 18.53 -4.25
CA ARG A 456 6.06 17.78 -3.13
C ARG A 456 4.86 18.49 -2.50
N ARG A 457 4.89 19.82 -2.44
CA ARG A 457 3.78 20.63 -1.91
C ARG A 457 2.55 20.56 -2.82
N ARG A 458 2.73 20.71 -4.13
CA ARG A 458 1.64 20.66 -5.12
C ARG A 458 1.05 19.26 -5.24
N VAL A 459 1.88 18.22 -5.27
CA VAL A 459 1.41 16.81 -5.28
C VAL A 459 0.53 16.50 -4.08
N LYS A 460 0.95 16.87 -2.86
CA LYS A 460 0.13 16.68 -1.65
C LYS A 460 -1.17 17.49 -1.71
N MET A 461 -1.11 18.71 -2.21
CA MET A 461 -2.29 19.58 -2.36
C MET A 461 -3.31 19.00 -3.36
N LEU A 462 -2.83 18.45 -4.47
CA LEU A 462 -3.65 17.79 -5.50
C LEU A 462 -4.49 16.66 -4.91
N PHE A 463 -3.86 15.67 -4.28
CA PHE A 463 -4.59 14.52 -3.72
C PHE A 463 -5.47 14.90 -2.53
N ARG A 464 -5.07 15.90 -1.73
CA ARG A 464 -5.90 16.47 -0.66
C ARG A 464 -7.15 17.15 -1.20
N ASN A 465 -7.06 17.85 -2.34
CA ASN A 465 -8.23 18.45 -2.98
C ASN A 465 -9.16 17.40 -3.59
N TYR A 466 -8.65 16.27 -4.10
CA TYR A 466 -9.49 15.12 -4.45
C TYR A 466 -10.20 14.53 -3.24
N GLY A 467 -9.49 14.35 -2.11
CA GLY A 467 -10.10 13.95 -0.83
C GLY A 467 -11.21 14.91 -0.39
N ARG A 468 -11.01 16.23 -0.54
CA ARG A 468 -12.03 17.25 -0.26
C ARG A 468 -13.26 17.12 -1.14
N CYS A 469 -13.06 16.89 -2.44
CA CYS A 469 -14.17 16.65 -3.36
C CYS A 469 -14.97 15.40 -2.96
N ARG A 470 -14.30 14.29 -2.62
CA ARG A 470 -14.96 13.08 -2.13
C ARG A 470 -15.71 13.31 -0.82
N GLN A 471 -15.11 14.04 0.12
CA GLN A 471 -15.76 14.36 1.40
C GLN A 471 -17.06 15.15 1.18
N LEU A 472 -17.07 16.10 0.24
CA LEU A 472 -18.27 16.85 -0.12
C LEU A 472 -19.34 15.97 -0.78
N LEU A 473 -18.92 14.93 -1.52
CA LEU A 473 -19.83 13.97 -2.16
C LEU A 473 -20.27 12.80 -1.26
N ARG A 474 -19.74 12.65 -0.04
CA ARG A 474 -19.90 11.43 0.79
C ARG A 474 -21.33 10.97 1.04
N ASN A 475 -22.29 11.90 1.07
CA ASN A 475 -23.71 11.64 1.34
C ASN A 475 -24.59 11.88 0.09
N ALA A 476 -23.98 12.15 -1.06
CA ALA A 476 -24.72 12.39 -2.30
C ALA A 476 -25.19 11.06 -2.89
N LYS A 477 -26.40 11.05 -3.45
CA LYS A 477 -26.90 9.90 -4.23
C LYS A 477 -26.10 9.80 -5.53
N VAL A 478 -25.65 8.60 -5.89
CA VAL A 478 -24.95 8.34 -7.16
C VAL A 478 -25.96 8.12 -8.31
N PRO A 479 -25.63 8.54 -9.56
CA PRO A 479 -24.39 9.22 -9.96
C PRO A 479 -24.38 10.69 -9.51
N CYS A 480 -23.23 11.16 -9.03
CA CYS A 480 -23.03 12.55 -8.61
C CYS A 480 -21.67 13.09 -9.08
N GLN A 481 -21.57 14.41 -9.19
CA GLN A 481 -20.34 15.07 -9.60
C GLN A 481 -20.17 16.39 -8.87
N ILE A 482 -18.92 16.83 -8.71
CA ILE A 482 -18.57 18.12 -8.13
C ILE A 482 -17.43 18.76 -8.91
N CYS A 483 -17.47 20.09 -8.98
CA CYS A 483 -16.34 20.91 -9.38
C CYS A 483 -15.96 21.81 -8.20
N VAL A 484 -14.71 21.72 -7.74
CA VAL A 484 -14.14 22.62 -6.75
C VAL A 484 -13.04 23.43 -7.42
N ALA A 485 -13.24 24.74 -7.53
CA ALA A 485 -12.24 25.64 -8.09
C ALA A 485 -11.41 26.29 -6.98
N THR A 486 -10.09 26.36 -7.19
CA THR A 486 -9.16 27.22 -6.47
C THR A 486 -8.84 28.45 -7.33
N ASP A 487 -7.89 29.27 -6.88
CA ASP A 487 -7.46 30.46 -7.63
C ASP A 487 -6.90 30.12 -9.01
N HIS A 488 -6.25 28.96 -9.15
CA HIS A 488 -5.52 28.58 -10.37
C HIS A 488 -5.97 27.26 -10.99
N GLU A 489 -6.71 26.42 -10.27
CA GLU A 489 -7.02 25.04 -10.66
C GLU A 489 -8.50 24.75 -10.47
N CYS A 490 -9.03 23.83 -11.28
CA CYS A 490 -10.34 23.23 -11.09
C CYS A 490 -10.19 21.73 -10.85
N PHE A 491 -10.88 21.22 -9.83
CA PHE A 491 -10.93 19.80 -9.49
C PHE A 491 -12.31 19.27 -9.80
N TYR A 492 -12.40 18.33 -10.74
CA TYR A 492 -13.61 17.63 -11.09
C TYR A 492 -13.57 16.22 -10.54
N VAL A 493 -14.61 15.84 -9.80
CA VAL A 493 -14.76 14.50 -9.27
C VAL A 493 -16.16 14.00 -9.57
N SER A 494 -16.28 12.82 -10.17
CA SER A 494 -17.54 12.15 -10.47
C SER A 494 -17.55 10.78 -9.82
N MET A 495 -18.68 10.43 -9.19
CA MET A 495 -18.90 9.18 -8.48
C MET A 495 -20.12 8.50 -9.08
N ALA A 496 -19.92 7.32 -9.65
CA ALA A 496 -20.97 6.42 -10.14
C ALA A 496 -20.85 5.06 -9.41
N ALA A 497 -21.78 4.14 -9.69
CA ALA A 497 -21.77 2.81 -9.09
C ALA A 497 -20.61 1.94 -9.64
N ASP A 498 -20.30 2.11 -10.91
CA ASP A 498 -19.35 1.32 -11.70
C ASP A 498 -17.99 1.99 -11.88
N TYR A 499 -17.90 3.31 -11.69
CA TYR A 499 -16.63 4.03 -11.74
C TYR A 499 -16.59 5.28 -10.86
N GLN A 500 -15.37 5.75 -10.62
CA GLN A 500 -15.08 7.06 -10.05
C GLN A 500 -14.03 7.77 -10.91
N LEU A 501 -14.25 9.05 -11.21
CA LEU A 501 -13.37 9.86 -12.05
C LEU A 501 -12.84 11.04 -11.25
N PHE A 502 -11.54 11.28 -11.35
CA PHE A 502 -10.85 12.40 -10.73
C PHE A 502 -10.06 13.14 -11.80
N LEU A 503 -10.21 14.47 -11.86
CA LEU A 503 -9.54 15.27 -12.87
C LEU A 503 -9.17 16.63 -12.31
N SER A 504 -7.96 17.09 -12.58
CA SER A 504 -7.49 18.43 -12.24
C SER A 504 -6.97 19.11 -13.49
N VAL A 505 -7.39 20.37 -13.70
CA VAL A 505 -7.01 21.21 -14.84
C VAL A 505 -6.74 22.63 -14.37
N PRO A 506 -5.98 23.45 -15.10
CA PRO A 506 -5.90 24.88 -14.86
C PRO A 506 -7.28 25.52 -15.01
N ARG A 507 -7.50 26.62 -14.29
CA ARG A 507 -8.73 27.40 -14.39
C ARG A 507 -8.88 27.97 -15.80
N GLY A 508 -10.08 27.89 -16.37
CA GLY A 508 -10.39 28.37 -17.72
C GLY A 508 -10.38 27.29 -18.81
N ILE A 509 -9.96 26.06 -18.51
CA ILE A 509 -10.10 24.92 -19.44
C ILE A 509 -11.58 24.52 -19.60
N SER A 510 -11.98 24.20 -20.84
CA SER A 510 -13.32 23.73 -21.18
C SER A 510 -13.67 22.45 -20.40
N THR A 511 -14.89 22.39 -19.85
CA THR A 511 -15.42 21.19 -19.17
C THR A 511 -15.56 19.98 -20.10
N GLY A 512 -15.51 20.18 -21.43
CA GLY A 512 -15.45 19.09 -22.41
C GLY A 512 -14.26 18.14 -22.22
N VAL A 513 -13.20 18.58 -21.51
CA VAL A 513 -12.06 17.74 -21.14
C VAL A 513 -12.46 16.52 -20.31
N ILE A 514 -13.53 16.62 -19.50
CA ILE A 514 -14.04 15.52 -18.68
C ILE A 514 -14.57 14.40 -19.57
N ALA A 515 -15.37 14.76 -20.57
CA ALA A 515 -15.91 13.81 -21.55
C ALA A 515 -14.79 13.19 -22.38
N GLN A 516 -13.80 13.98 -22.84
CA GLN A 516 -12.64 13.46 -23.55
C GLN A 516 -11.86 12.45 -22.72
N PHE A 517 -11.58 12.75 -21.44
CA PHE A 517 -10.87 11.84 -20.56
C PHE A 517 -11.66 10.54 -20.33
N TYR A 518 -12.96 10.65 -20.04
CA TYR A 518 -13.84 9.49 -19.87
C TYR A 518 -13.82 8.58 -21.12
N HIS A 519 -14.06 9.15 -22.31
CA HIS A 519 -14.08 8.36 -23.55
C HIS A 519 -12.70 7.78 -23.89
N TRP A 520 -11.62 8.51 -23.61
CA TRP A 520 -10.27 7.97 -23.76
C TRP A 520 -10.06 6.76 -22.86
N VAL A 521 -10.37 6.85 -21.56
CA VAL A 521 -10.27 5.69 -20.63
C VAL A 521 -11.08 4.50 -21.14
N ARG A 522 -12.33 4.72 -21.57
CA ARG A 522 -13.17 3.64 -22.12
C ARG A 522 -12.55 3.01 -23.37
N SER A 523 -11.90 3.78 -24.23
CA SER A 523 -11.19 3.25 -25.40
C SER A 523 -9.93 2.45 -25.06
N GLN A 524 -9.36 2.67 -23.87
CA GLN A 524 -8.12 2.06 -23.41
C GLN A 524 -8.33 0.99 -22.32
N GLU A 525 -9.57 0.67 -21.98
CA GLU A 525 -9.94 -0.18 -20.83
C GLU A 525 -9.15 -1.50 -20.78
N SER A 526 -9.01 -2.19 -21.92
CA SER A 526 -8.26 -3.44 -22.02
C SER A 526 -6.74 -3.30 -21.84
N HIS A 527 -6.20 -2.09 -21.99
CA HIS A 527 -4.78 -1.79 -21.88
C HIS A 527 -4.41 -1.35 -20.45
N ILE A 528 -5.26 -0.54 -19.81
CA ILE A 528 -4.96 0.08 -18.50
C ILE A 528 -5.58 -0.65 -17.30
N PHE A 529 -6.49 -1.60 -17.53
CA PHE A 529 -7.02 -2.49 -16.49
C PHE A 529 -6.74 -3.95 -16.83
N LEU A 530 -6.69 -4.80 -15.80
CA LEU A 530 -6.48 -6.24 -15.95
C LEU A 530 -7.67 -7.03 -15.39
N GLN A 531 -7.86 -8.23 -15.94
CA GLN A 531 -8.72 -9.24 -15.34
C GLN A 531 -7.86 -10.20 -14.54
N ILE A 532 -8.27 -10.52 -13.31
CA ILE A 532 -7.60 -11.51 -12.49
C ILE A 532 -8.12 -12.88 -12.92
N SER A 533 -7.25 -13.69 -13.50
CA SER A 533 -7.60 -15.05 -13.94
C SER A 533 -7.59 -16.02 -12.75
N THR A 534 -8.23 -17.18 -12.92
CA THR A 534 -8.12 -18.28 -11.95
C THR A 534 -7.36 -19.47 -12.54
N TRP A 535 -6.66 -20.22 -11.68
CA TRP A 535 -6.07 -21.51 -12.05
C TRP A 535 -7.10 -22.63 -12.29
#